data_AF-A0A7S2CXV3-F1
#
_entry.id   AF-A0A7S2CXV3-F1
#
_cell.length_a   1.000
_cell.length_b   1.000
_cell.length_c   1.000
_cell.angle_alpha   90.00
_cell.angle_beta   90.00
_cell.angle_gamma   90.00
#
_symmetry.space_group_name_H-M   'P 1'
#
loop_
_entity.id
_entity.type
_entity.pdbx_description
1 polymer ?
#
loop_
_entity_poly.entity_id
_entity_poly.type
_entity_poly.pdbx_seq_one_letter_code
_entity_poly.pdbx_strand_id
1 'polypeptide(L)'
;VGLATDAAGGYSPSMLNAIRSAVLASKTLQFRRAPGSALENCHALASPQADEESLREAHDLSHFDALFLATQGGAAALGLGETLGSFEPGKAFDALVLSSEPT
;
A
#
# COMPACT_ATOMS: atom_id res chain seq x y z
N VAL A 1 -9.51 -1.52 -0.54
CA VAL A 1 -8.40 -1.93 0.36
C VAL A 1 -7.88 -0.69 1.04
N GLY A 2 -7.49 -0.75 2.31
CA GLY A 2 -6.89 0.36 3.06
C GLY A 2 -5.61 -0.08 3.75
N LEU A 3 -4.84 0.88 4.26
CA LEU A 3 -3.62 0.62 5.02
C LEU A 3 -3.85 0.83 6.53
N ALA A 4 -3.19 0.05 7.36
CA ALA A 4 -3.24 0.18 8.82
C ALA A 4 -1.87 -0.06 9.45
N THR A 5 -1.65 0.50 10.65
CA THR A 5 -0.41 0.34 11.43
C THR A 5 -0.37 -0.94 12.26
N ASP A 6 -1.54 -1.56 12.49
CA ASP A 6 -1.73 -2.70 13.40
C ASP A 6 -1.17 -2.41 14.81
N ALA A 7 -1.77 -1.44 15.52
CA ALA A 7 -1.28 -1.05 16.85
C ALA A 7 -1.20 -2.26 17.80
N ALA A 8 -0.05 -2.40 18.49
CA ALA A 8 0.42 -3.55 19.28
C ALA A 8 1.12 -4.69 18.49
N GLY A 9 0.78 -4.92 17.22
CA GLY A 9 1.53 -5.82 16.33
C GLY A 9 2.66 -5.10 15.60
N GLY A 10 2.42 -3.85 15.18
CA GLY A 10 3.38 -2.94 14.56
C GLY A 10 4.18 -2.14 15.59
N TYR A 11 5.46 -1.94 15.30
CA TYR A 11 6.39 -1.24 16.20
C TYR A 11 6.26 0.30 16.17
N SER A 12 5.47 0.86 15.24
CA SER A 12 5.29 2.31 15.10
C SER A 12 3.83 2.68 14.83
N PRO A 13 3.29 3.70 15.53
CA PRO A 13 1.95 4.21 15.29
C PRO A 13 1.86 5.12 14.04
N SER A 14 2.97 5.38 13.34
CA SER A 14 3.00 6.29 12.20
C SER A 14 2.53 5.61 10.90
N MET A 15 1.53 6.20 10.24
CA MET A 15 1.09 5.76 8.90
C MET A 15 2.21 5.85 7.84
N LEU A 16 3.16 6.78 7.97
CA LEU A 16 4.32 6.85 7.07
C LEU A 16 5.21 5.60 7.19
N ASN A 17 5.34 5.04 8.39
CA ASN A 17 6.08 3.79 8.59
C ASN A 17 5.30 2.59 8.04
N ALA A 18 3.97 2.57 8.16
CA ALA A 18 3.13 1.57 7.52
C ALA A 18 3.26 1.62 5.99
N ILE A 19 3.24 2.82 5.39
CA ILE A 19 3.43 3.03 3.94
C ILE A 19 4.76 2.44 3.49
N ARG A 20 5.86 2.81 4.17
CA ARG A 20 7.20 2.31 3.85
C ARG A 20 7.25 0.78 3.93
N SER A 21 6.66 0.20 4.98
CA SER A 21 6.67 -1.25 5.20
C SER A 21 5.86 -1.98 4.11
N ALA A 22 4.72 -1.42 3.68
CA ALA A 22 3.91 -1.99 2.60
C ALA A 22 4.66 -2.00 1.26
N VAL A 23 5.32 -0.89 0.90
CA VAL A 23 6.14 -0.80 -0.32
C VAL A 23 7.30 -1.80 -0.26
N LEU A 24 8.03 -1.87 0.86
CA LEU A 24 9.11 -2.84 1.03
C LEU A 24 8.63 -4.28 0.94
N ALA A 25 7.48 -4.61 1.53
CA ALA A 25 6.89 -5.94 1.45
C ALA A 25 6.51 -6.30 0.00
N SER A 26 5.88 -5.37 -0.73
CA SER A 26 5.55 -5.54 -2.16
C SER A 26 6.81 -5.81 -3.00
N LYS A 27 7.86 -5.02 -2.84
CA LYS A 27 9.14 -5.24 -3.54
C LYS A 27 9.83 -6.55 -3.14
N THR A 28 9.73 -6.95 -1.87
CA THR A 28 10.26 -8.25 -1.41
C THR A 28 9.55 -9.43 -2.08
N LEU A 29 8.22 -9.33 -2.29
CA LEU A 29 7.46 -10.34 -3.03
C LEU A 29 7.87 -10.41 -4.51
N GLN A 30 8.21 -9.27 -5.12
CA GLN A 30 8.74 -9.25 -6.48
C GLN A 30 10.09 -9.97 -6.59
N PHE A 31 11.01 -9.75 -5.65
CA PHE A 31 12.30 -10.45 -5.65
C PHE A 31 12.18 -11.96 -5.50
N ARG A 32 11.16 -12.46 -4.77
CA ARG A 32 10.88 -13.89 -4.67
C ARG A 32 10.40 -14.53 -5.97
N ARG A 33 10.02 -13.74 -6.97
CA ARG A 33 9.54 -14.22 -8.28
C ARG A 33 10.58 -14.10 -9.40
N ALA A 34 11.79 -13.60 -9.10
CA ALA A 34 12.84 -13.57 -10.11
C ALA A 34 13.23 -15.01 -10.52
N PRO A 35 13.40 -15.28 -11.83
CA PRO A 35 13.73 -16.62 -12.33
C PRO A 35 15.07 -17.08 -11.76
N GLY A 36 15.12 -18.28 -11.17
CA GLY A 36 16.30 -18.84 -10.49
C GLY A 36 16.39 -18.61 -8.97
N SER A 37 15.37 -18.03 -8.33
CA SER A 37 15.28 -17.99 -6.86
C SER A 37 14.64 -19.27 -6.30
N ALA A 38 15.15 -19.78 -5.17
CA ALA A 38 14.77 -21.09 -4.59
C ALA A 38 13.27 -21.25 -4.17
N LEU A 39 12.43 -20.27 -4.46
CA LEU A 39 11.01 -20.20 -4.12
C LEU A 39 10.12 -20.04 -5.36
N GLU A 40 10.54 -20.55 -6.52
CA GLU A 40 9.77 -20.61 -7.78
C GLU A 40 8.35 -21.20 -7.62
N ASN A 41 8.08 -21.92 -6.52
CA ASN A 41 6.83 -22.64 -6.30
C ASN A 41 5.80 -21.92 -5.39
N CYS A 42 5.94 -20.62 -5.12
CA CYS A 42 4.91 -19.85 -4.38
C CYS A 42 3.67 -19.55 -5.27
N HIS A 43 3.07 -20.60 -5.81
CA HIS A 43 1.99 -20.60 -6.80
C HIS A 43 0.59 -20.56 -6.14
N ALA A 44 0.45 -19.87 -5.00
CA ALA A 44 -0.72 -20.03 -4.12
C ALA A 44 -1.75 -18.90 -4.17
N LEU A 45 -1.58 -17.87 -5.00
CA LEU A 45 -2.51 -16.72 -5.03
C LEU A 45 -2.93 -16.24 -6.42
N ALA A 46 -2.34 -16.77 -7.50
CA ALA A 46 -2.69 -16.37 -8.86
C ALA A 46 -3.18 -17.57 -9.66
N SER A 47 -4.34 -17.40 -10.28
CA SER A 47 -4.95 -18.37 -11.19
C SER A 47 -3.98 -18.72 -12.33
N PRO A 48 -3.99 -19.98 -12.82
CA PRO A 48 -3.03 -20.50 -13.81
C PRO A 48 -3.20 -19.92 -15.24
N GLN A 49 -3.86 -18.78 -15.41
CA GLN A 49 -4.21 -18.20 -16.72
C GLN A 49 -3.90 -16.71 -16.86
N ALA A 50 -3.29 -16.08 -15.86
CA ALA A 50 -2.89 -14.68 -15.97
C ALA A 50 -1.49 -14.56 -16.56
N ASP A 51 -1.39 -13.75 -17.59
CA ASP A 51 -0.20 -13.34 -18.31
C ASP A 51 0.87 -12.81 -17.34
N GLU A 52 2.09 -13.35 -17.43
CA GLU A 52 3.25 -13.04 -16.56
C GLU A 52 3.56 -11.53 -16.46
N GLU A 53 3.27 -10.77 -17.51
CA GLU A 53 3.48 -9.32 -17.57
C GLU A 53 2.42 -8.55 -16.76
N SER A 54 1.15 -8.91 -16.91
CA SER A 54 0.04 -8.39 -16.10
C SER A 54 0.17 -8.76 -14.62
N LEU A 55 0.77 -9.91 -14.31
CA LEU A 55 1.07 -10.34 -12.94
C LEU A 55 2.29 -9.63 -12.32
N ARG A 56 3.25 -9.19 -13.14
CA ARG A 56 4.38 -8.36 -12.69
C ARG A 56 3.92 -6.96 -12.29
N GLU A 57 3.01 -6.38 -13.08
CA GLU A 57 2.36 -5.11 -12.75
C GLU A 57 1.42 -5.21 -11.55
N ALA A 58 0.74 -6.35 -11.37
CA ALA A 58 -0.22 -6.56 -10.28
C ALA A 58 0.37 -6.46 -8.85
N HIS A 59 1.70 -6.51 -8.70
CA HIS A 59 2.36 -6.51 -7.40
C HIS A 59 3.38 -5.39 -7.21
N ASP A 60 3.34 -4.32 -8.02
CA ASP A 60 4.14 -3.13 -7.81
C ASP A 60 3.37 -2.06 -7.06
N LEU A 61 3.47 -2.07 -5.73
CA LEU A 61 2.91 -1.00 -4.91
C LEU A 61 3.89 0.18 -4.90
N SER A 62 3.54 1.26 -5.61
CA SER A 62 4.31 2.50 -5.55
C SER A 62 4.05 3.28 -4.25
N HIS A 63 4.86 4.32 -4.00
CA HIS A 63 4.64 5.23 -2.88
C HIS A 63 3.32 6.01 -3.02
N PHE A 64 2.88 6.31 -4.25
CA PHE A 64 1.62 6.98 -4.51
C PHE A 64 0.43 6.06 -4.23
N ASP A 65 0.52 4.78 -4.62
CA ASP A 65 -0.51 3.79 -4.33
C ASP A 65 -0.65 3.56 -2.82
N ALA A 66 0.48 3.43 -2.12
CA ALA A 66 0.48 3.27 -0.68
C ALA A 66 -0.07 4.51 0.04
N LEU A 67 0.24 5.73 -0.43
CA LEU A 67 -0.34 6.97 0.10
C LEU A 67 -1.85 7.05 -0.18
N PHE A 68 -2.30 6.61 -1.34
CA PHE A 68 -3.73 6.50 -1.67
C PHE A 68 -4.42 5.52 -0.71
N LEU A 69 -3.87 4.32 -0.52
CA LEU A 69 -4.41 3.32 0.44
C LEU A 69 -4.46 3.86 1.87
N ALA A 70 -3.54 4.73 2.25
CA ALA A 70 -3.49 5.38 3.55
C ALA A 70 -4.45 6.57 3.70
N THR A 71 -5.01 7.11 2.60
CA THR A 71 -5.89 8.28 2.59
C THR A 71 -7.22 7.95 1.91
N GLN A 72 -7.40 8.33 0.64
CA GLN A 72 -8.65 8.15 -0.10
C GLN A 72 -9.09 6.68 -0.21
N GLY A 73 -8.16 5.75 -0.45
CA GLY A 73 -8.43 4.31 -0.52
C GLY A 73 -8.91 3.74 0.82
N GLY A 74 -8.31 4.21 1.93
CA GLY A 74 -8.76 3.86 3.28
C GLY A 74 -10.14 4.42 3.59
N ALA A 75 -10.41 5.68 3.23
CA ALA A 75 -11.72 6.31 3.37
C ALA A 75 -12.81 5.54 2.62
N ALA A 76 -12.54 5.16 1.37
CA ALA A 76 -13.43 4.34 0.57
C ALA A 76 -13.68 2.97 1.20
N ALA A 77 -12.63 2.31 1.73
CA ALA A 77 -12.75 1.02 2.40
C ALA A 77 -13.64 1.07 3.67
N LEU A 78 -13.73 2.23 4.31
CA LEU A 78 -14.57 2.45 5.50
C LEU A 78 -15.95 3.02 5.18
N GLY A 79 -16.29 3.25 3.90
CA GLY A 79 -17.54 3.90 3.51
C GLY A 79 -17.60 5.40 3.82
N LEU A 80 -16.44 6.05 3.99
CA LEU A 80 -16.29 7.46 4.36
C LEU A 80 -15.76 8.33 3.20
N GLY A 81 -15.59 7.77 2.00
CA GLY A 81 -14.96 8.44 0.84
C GLY A 81 -15.66 9.73 0.36
N GLU A 82 -16.95 9.90 0.66
CA GLU A 82 -17.71 11.12 0.38
C GLU A 82 -17.42 12.25 1.39
N THR A 83 -16.85 11.91 2.55
CA THR A 83 -16.67 12.84 3.67
C THR A 83 -15.21 13.17 3.96
N LEU A 84 -14.26 12.28 3.64
CA LEU A 84 -12.84 12.46 3.96
C LEU A 84 -11.93 11.72 2.97
N GLY A 85 -10.62 11.99 3.08
CA GLY A 85 -9.56 11.25 2.38
C GLY A 85 -9.00 11.95 1.12
N SER A 86 -9.60 13.06 0.67
CA SER A 86 -9.07 13.89 -0.42
C SER A 86 -9.43 15.37 -0.23
N PHE A 87 -8.73 16.27 -0.93
CA PHE A 87 -8.98 17.70 -0.91
C PHE A 87 -10.02 18.09 -1.97
N GLU A 88 -11.29 17.86 -1.65
CA GLU A 88 -12.43 18.18 -2.51
C GLU A 88 -13.45 19.03 -1.74
N PRO A 89 -14.13 20.00 -2.40
CA PRO A 89 -15.21 20.75 -1.77
C PRO A 89 -16.29 19.83 -1.19
N GLY A 90 -16.70 20.08 0.05
CA GLY A 90 -17.70 19.28 0.75
C GLY A 90 -17.13 18.20 1.67
N LYS A 91 -15.83 17.87 1.56
CA LYS A 91 -15.14 16.96 2.48
C LYS A 91 -14.56 17.71 3.69
N ALA A 92 -14.33 16.97 4.78
CA ALA A 92 -13.64 17.46 5.96
C ALA A 92 -12.19 17.83 5.64
N PHE A 93 -11.72 18.94 6.22
CA PHE A 93 -10.34 19.40 6.05
C PHE A 93 -9.43 18.80 7.13
N ASP A 94 -9.18 17.50 7.00
CA ASP A 94 -8.25 16.75 7.85
C ASP A 94 -6.90 16.61 7.12
N ALA A 95 -5.94 17.45 7.48
CA ALA A 95 -4.67 17.57 6.76
C ALA A 95 -3.46 17.56 7.69
N LEU A 96 -2.33 17.09 7.15
CA LEU A 96 -1.02 17.17 7.79
C LEU A 96 -0.09 17.97 6.89
N VAL A 97 0.67 18.89 7.48
CA VAL A 97 1.76 19.59 6.80
C VAL A 97 3.03 18.77 7.00
N LEU A 98 3.65 18.35 5.89
CA LEU A 98 4.90 17.60 5.91
C LEU A 98 6.08 18.55 5.66
N SER A 99 7.10 18.43 6.50
CA SER A 99 8.39 19.10 6.29
C SER A 99 9.36 18.13 5.65
N SER A 100 10.11 18.59 4.66
CA SER A 100 11.26 17.85 4.10
C SER A 100 12.54 18.07 4.91
N GLU A 101 12.57 19.10 5.75
CA GLU A 101 13.72 19.39 6.60
C GLU A 101 13.83 18.35 7.72
N PRO A 102 15.02 17.78 7.97
CA PRO A 102 15.23 16.96 9.15
C PRO A 102 15.01 17.81 10.41
N THR A 103 14.41 17.19 11.43
CA THR A 103 14.18 17.80 12.75
C THR A 103 15.36 17.60 13.68
#